data_AF-A0A973HD96-F1
#
_entry.id   AF-A0A973HD96-F1
#
_cell.length_a   1.000
_cell.length_b   1.000
_cell.length_c   1.000
_cell.angle_alpha   90.00
_cell.angle_beta   90.00
_cell.angle_gamma   90.00
#
_symmetry.space_group_name_H-M   'P 1'
#
loop_
_entity.id
_entity.type
_entity.pdbx_description
1 polymer ?
#
loop_
_entity_poly.entity_id
_entity_poly.type
_entity_poly.pdbx_seq_one_letter_code
_entity_poly.pdbx_strand_id
1 'polypeptide(L)' 'MNIALFDFDGTITNEDAFTKFIFYATLKYRLIAGMILLSPVIFYTK' A
#
# COMPACT_ATOMS: atom_id res chain seq x y z
N MET A 1 27.12 -5.96 5.56
CA MET A 1 26.04 -6.18 4.56
C MET A 1 24.72 -5.92 5.27
N ASN A 2 24.01 -4.83 4.95
CA ASN A 2 22.69 -4.53 5.53
C ASN A 2 21.62 -4.87 4.50
N ILE A 3 21.02 -6.06 4.64
CA ILE A 3 19.94 -6.51 3.78
C ILE A 3 18.63 -6.13 4.48
N ALA A 4 17.85 -5.27 3.86
CA ALA A 4 16.48 -5.00 4.29
C ALA A 4 15.57 -6.03 3.63
N LEU A 5 14.95 -6.88 4.44
CA LEU A 5 13.96 -7.86 3.99
C LEU A 5 12.57 -7.24 4.17
N PHE A 6 11.84 -7.15 3.06
CA PHE A 6 10.45 -6.69 3.06
C PHE A 6 9.56 -7.90 2.79
N ASP A 7 8.74 -8.24 3.79
CA ASP A 7 7.72 -9.26 3.67
C ASP A 7 6.40 -8.59 3.25
N PHE A 8 5.87 -9.00 2.10
CA PHE A 8 4.67 -8.42 1.49
C PHE A 8 3.47 -9.38 1.48
N ASP A 9 3.67 -10.68 1.73
CA ASP A 9 2.57 -11.66 1.73
C ASP A 9 2.09 -12.04 3.15
N GLY A 10 2.81 -11.60 4.19
CA GLY A 10 2.45 -11.79 5.59
C GLY A 10 2.98 -13.08 6.21
N THR A 11 3.97 -13.72 5.59
CA THR A 11 4.57 -14.98 6.08
C THR A 11 5.47 -14.79 7.32
N ILE A 12 6.05 -13.61 7.51
CA ILE A 12 6.97 -13.27 8.62
C ILE A 12 6.30 -12.27 9.57
N THR A 13 5.51 -11.33 9.03
CA THR A 13 4.79 -10.31 9.81
C THR A 13 3.29 -10.42 9.60
N ASN A 14 2.54 -10.46 10.71
CA ASN A 14 1.07 -10.45 10.68
C ASN A 14 0.49 -9.02 10.51
N GLU A 15 1.34 -7.99 10.51
CA GLU A 15 0.91 -6.63 10.24
C GLU A 15 0.97 -6.32 8.75
N ASP A 16 -0.02 -5.57 8.26
CA ASP A 16 -0.04 -5.04 6.90
C ASP A 16 1.12 -4.04 6.69
N ALA A 17 2.15 -4.51 6.00
CA ALA A 17 3.32 -3.73 5.61
C ALA A 17 3.12 -3.03 4.26
N PHE A 18 2.28 -3.60 3.38
CA PHE A 18 2.11 -3.12 2.01
C PHE A 18 1.42 -1.76 1.97
N THR A 19 0.29 -1.60 2.66
CA THR A 19 -0.44 -0.32 2.68
C THR A 19 0.41 0.79 3.29
N LYS A 20 1.11 0.50 4.40
CA LYS A 20 2.03 1.45 5.05
C LYS A 20 3.15 1.87 4.11
N PHE A 21 3.72 0.93 3.36
CA PHE A 21 4.75 1.21 2.35
C PHE A 21 4.22 2.10 1.22
N ILE A 22 3.01 1.85 0.71
CA ILE A 22 2.41 2.68 -0.35
C ILE A 22 2.25 4.13 0.12
N PHE A 23 1.76 4.35 1.35
CA PHE A 23 1.64 5.70 1.90
C PHE A 23 2.99 6.39 2.14
N TYR A 24 4.02 5.62 2.50
CA TYR A 24 5.37 6.13 2.71
C TYR A 24 6.08 6.48 1.40
N ALA A 25 6.03 5.60 0.40
CA ALA A 25 6.80 5.71 -0.84
C ALA A 25 6.13 6.59 -1.91
N THR A 26 4.83 6.84 -1.80
CA THR A 26 4.06 7.55 -2.84
C THR A 26 3.90 9.03 -2.54
N LEU A 27 4.17 9.87 -3.54
CA LEU A 27 3.94 11.31 -3.46
C LEU A 27 2.44 11.62 -3.27
N LYS A 28 2.12 12.60 -2.42
CA LYS A 28 0.75 12.93 -2.01
C LYS A 28 -0.21 13.16 -3.17
N TYR A 29 0.21 13.84 -4.24
CA TYR A 29 -0.64 14.08 -5.41
C TYR A 29 -0.98 12.80 -6.18
N ARG A 30 -0.05 11.82 -6.22
CA ARG A 30 -0.28 10.51 -6.85
C ARG A 30 -1.22 9.66 -6.01
N LEU A 31 -1.12 9.74 -4.68
CA LEU A 31 -2.07 9.10 -3.77
C LEU A 31 -3.49 9.61 -3.99
N ILE A 32 -3.69 10.93 -4.06
CA ILE A 32 -5.01 11.52 -4.29
C ILE A 32 -5.58 11.08 -5.65
N ALA A 33 -4.77 11.16 -6.72
CA ALA A 33 -5.18 10.71 -8.05
C ALA A 33 -5.57 9.22 -8.06
N GLY A 34 -4.77 8.37 -7.42
CA GLY A 34 -5.04 6.94 -7.29
C GLY A 34 -6.32 6.65 -6.49
N MET A 35 -6.54 7.36 -5.39
CA MET A 35 -7.77 7.22 -4.58
C MET A 35 -9.02 7.62 -5.37
N ILE A 36 -8.97 8.69 -6.16
CA ILE A 36 -10.09 9.08 -7.04
C ILE A 36 -10.33 8.01 -8.10
N LEU A 37 -9.27 7.55 -8.77
CA LEU A 37 -9.34 6.55 -9.84
C LEU A 37 -9.91 5.21 -9.33
N LEU A 38 -9.47 4.77 -8.15
CA LEU A 38 -9.87 3.49 -7.55
C LEU A 38 -11.18 3.59 -6.76
N SER A 39 -11.66 4.80 -6.45
CA SER A 39 -12.88 5.00 -5.67
C SER A 39 -14.09 4.21 -6.17
N PRO A 40 -14.39 4.11 -7.49
CA PRO A 40 -15.57 3.38 -7.95
C PRO A 40 -15.47 1.89 -7.61
N VAL A 41 -14.27 1.31 -7.73
CA VAL A 41 -14.02 -0.10 -7.40
C VAL A 41 -14.10 -0.31 -5.89
N ILE A 42 -13.49 0.56 -5.09
CA ILE A 42 -13.49 0.45 -3.62
C ILE A 42 -14.91 0.56 -3.05
N PHE A 43 -15.74 1.46 -3.58
CA PHE A 43 -17.12 1.63 -3.11
C PHE A 43 -18.07 0.57 -3.65
N TYR A 44 -17.86 0.06 -4.86
CA TYR A 44 -18.75 -0.92 -5.48
C TYR A 44 -18.42 -2.37 -5.09
N THR A 45 -17.18 -2.65 -4.67
CA THR A 45 -16.72 -3.99 -4.26
C THR A 45 -16.90 -4.24 -2.76
N LYS A 46 -17.79 -3.47 -2.11
CA LYS A 46 -18.10 -3.61 -0.68
C LYS A 46 -19.45 -4.26 -0.44
#